data_AF-A0A2V7R0Z8-F1
#
_entry.id   AF-A0A2V7R0Z8-F1
#
_cell.length_a   1.000
_cell.length_b   1.000
_cell.length_c   1.000
_cell.angle_alpha   90.00
_cell.angle_beta   90.00
_cell.angle_gamma   90.00
#
_symmetry.space_group_name_H-M   'P 1'
#
loop_
_entity.id
_entity.type
_entity.pdbx_description
1 polymer ?
#
loop_
_entity_poly.entity_id
_entity_poly.type
_entity_poly.pdbx_seq_one_letter_code
_entity_poly.pdbx_strand_id
1 'polypeptide(L)' 'MASPKQEPELLMNAALPFAEQMLRQQGEFYPYGGLLSIDGSIVHVGAQHSTTDHPRSPAVGCERT' A
#
# COMPACT_ATOMS: atom_id res chain seq x y z
N MET A 1 -9.14 -10.59 21.07
CA MET A 1 -8.03 -9.84 20.44
C MET A 1 -7.24 -10.83 19.60
N ALA A 2 -6.86 -10.42 18.39
CA ALA A 2 -6.01 -11.24 17.54
C ALA A 2 -4.62 -11.36 18.21
N SER A 3 -3.91 -12.46 17.96
CA SER A 3 -2.52 -12.57 18.40
C SER A 3 -1.64 -11.58 17.63
N PRO A 4 -0.45 -11.23 18.16
CA PRO A 4 0.47 -10.31 17.47
C PRO A 4 0.84 -10.72 16.03
N LYS A 5 0.75 -12.02 15.72
CA LYS A 5 0.96 -12.52 14.36
C LYS A 5 -0.28 -12.35 13.47
N GLN A 6 -1.47 -12.50 14.02
CA GLN A 6 -2.73 -12.47 13.27
C GLN A 6 -3.10 -11.06 12.82
N GLU A 7 -2.74 -10.02 13.58
CA GLU A 7 -3.00 -8.63 13.24
C GLU A 7 -2.41 -8.19 11.88
N PRO A 8 -1.10 -8.36 11.60
CA PRO A 8 -0.55 -8.03 10.29
C PRO A 8 -1.08 -8.93 9.17
N GLU A 9 -1.40 -10.20 9.46
CA GLU A 9 -2.01 -11.11 8.48
C GLU A 9 -3.40 -10.64 8.05
N LEU A 10 -4.23 -10.20 9.00
CA LEU A 10 -5.54 -9.62 8.71
C LEU A 10 -5.41 -8.34 7.87
N LEU A 11 -4.49 -7.46 8.24
CA LEU A 11 -4.24 -6.23 7.50
C LEU A 11 -3.78 -6.50 6.06
N MET A 12 -2.89 -7.48 5.87
CA MET A 12 -2.39 -7.83 4.54
C MET A 12 -3.48 -8.47 3.69
N ASN A 13 -4.25 -9.40 4.25
CA ASN A 13 -5.37 -10.04 3.56
C ASN A 13 -6.44 -9.03 3.15
N ALA A 14 -6.64 -7.96 3.92
CA ALA A 14 -7.53 -6.87 3.52
C ALA A 14 -6.96 -6.01 2.39
N ALA A 15 -5.63 -5.79 2.35
CA ALA A 15 -4.98 -4.96 1.33
C ALA A 15 -4.86 -5.64 -0.05
N LEU A 16 -4.71 -6.96 -0.10
CA LEU A 16 -4.45 -7.70 -1.35
C LEU A 16 -5.56 -7.59 -2.42
N PRO A 17 -6.87 -7.67 -2.09
CA PRO A 17 -7.92 -7.49 -3.09
C PRO A 17 -7.87 -6.13 -3.80
N PHE A 18 -7.53 -5.07 -3.06
CA PHE A 18 -7.38 -3.74 -3.63
C PHE A 18 -6.15 -3.68 -4.56
N ALA A 19 -5.04 -4.30 -4.15
CA ALA A 19 -3.85 -4.45 -4.99
C ALA A 19 -4.18 -5.13 -6.33
N GLU A 20 -4.94 -6.23 -6.30
CA GLU A 20 -5.38 -6.94 -7.50
C GLU A 20 -6.27 -6.09 -8.40
N GLN A 21 -7.19 -5.30 -7.82
CA GLN A 21 -8.02 -4.36 -8.56
C GLN A 21 -7.18 -3.31 -9.29
N MET A 22 -6.15 -2.76 -8.63
CA MET A 22 -5.25 -1.78 -9.21
C MET A 22 -4.48 -2.34 -10.40
N LEU A 23 -3.91 -3.54 -10.26
CA LEU A 23 -3.24 -4.21 -11.39
C LEU A 23 -4.18 -4.45 -12.57
N ARG A 24 -5.42 -4.87 -12.31
CA ARG A 24 -6.40 -5.13 -13.36
C ARG A 24 -6.88 -3.87 -14.07
N GLN A 25 -7.07 -2.77 -13.33
CA GLN A 25 -7.68 -1.55 -13.86
C GLN A 25 -6.65 -0.56 -14.41
N GLN A 26 -5.52 -0.41 -13.71
CA GLN A 26 -4.52 0.62 -13.98
C GLN A 26 -3.25 0.03 -14.59
N GLY A 27 -3.03 -1.28 -14.47
CA GLY A 27 -1.80 -1.95 -14.92
C GLY A 27 -0.60 -1.72 -14.00
N GLU A 28 -0.75 -0.93 -12.94
CA GLU A 28 0.31 -0.57 -11.99
C GLU A 28 -0.24 -0.28 -10.59
N PHE A 29 0.66 -0.09 -9.62
CA PHE A 29 0.32 0.30 -8.27
C PHE A 29 0.56 1.80 -8.05
N TYR A 30 -0.51 2.56 -7.83
CA TYR A 30 -0.44 3.84 -7.14
C TYR A 30 -0.14 3.66 -5.63
N PRO A 31 0.33 4.68 -4.92
CA PRO A 31 0.56 4.59 -3.48
C PRO A 31 -0.72 4.28 -2.69
N TYR A 32 -0.74 3.14 -2.01
CA TYR A 32 -1.83 2.73 -1.13
C TYR A 32 -1.29 2.04 0.13
N GLY A 33 -2.12 2.00 1.17
CA GLY A 33 -1.83 1.31 2.42
C GLY A 33 -3.10 0.98 3.19
N GLY A 34 -2.94 0.18 4.25
CA GLY A 34 -4.00 -0.13 5.20
C GLY A 34 -3.55 0.23 6.62
N LEU A 35 -4.50 0.64 7.45
CA LEU A 35 -4.32 0.89 8.88
C LEU A 35 -5.19 -0.09 9.67
N LEU A 36 -4.63 -0.70 10.72
CA LEU A 36 -5.38 -1.45 11.71
C LEU A 36 -5.52 -0.60 12.98
N SER A 37 -6.74 -0.26 13.34
CA SER A 37 -7.06 0.49 14.56
C SER A 37 -7.01 -0.40 15.80
N ILE A 38 -6.87 0.19 16.98
CA ILE A 38 -6.88 -0.51 18.28
C ILE A 38 -8.20 -1.28 18.52
N ASP A 39 -9.30 -0.81 17.93
CA ASP A 39 -10.60 -1.49 17.99
C ASP A 39 -10.73 -2.70 17.02
N GLY A 40 -9.68 -2.97 16.23
CA GLY A 40 -9.64 -4.04 15.24
C GLY A 40 -10.25 -3.68 13.88
N SER A 41 -10.64 -2.42 13.65
CA SER A 41 -11.11 -1.95 12.35
C SER A 41 -9.96 -1.75 11.36
N ILE A 42 -10.17 -2.14 10.10
CA ILE A 42 -9.21 -1.92 9.00
C ILE A 42 -9.70 -0.76 8.13
N VAL A 43 -8.83 0.23 7.92
CA VAL A 43 -9.09 1.41 7.07
C VAL A 43 -8.10 1.43 5.92
N HIS A 44 -8.61 1.56 4.68
CA HIS A 44 -7.79 1.74 3.49
C HIS A 44 -7.42 3.22 3.32
N VAL A 45 -6.14 3.48 3.04
CA VAL A 45 -5.62 4.83 2.80
C VAL A 45 -4.94 4.86 1.45
N GLY A 46 -5.43 5.71 0.55
CA GLY A 46 -4.67 6.13 -0.62
C GLY A 46 -3.77 7.30 -0.26
N ALA A 47 -2.52 7.30 -0.72
CA ALA A 47 -1.66 8.46 -0.60
C ALA A 47 -1.63 9.19 -1.94
N GLN A 48 -2.19 10.42 -1.95
CA GLN A 48 -2.16 11.27 -3.13
C GLN A 48 -1.06 12.33 -2.96
N HIS A 49 -0.15 12.41 -3.92
CA HIS A 49 0.89 13.44 -3.93
C HIS A 49 0.40 14.65 -4.73
N SER A 50 0.67 15.86 -4.21
CA SER A 50 0.04 17.13 -4.67
C SER A 50 0.27 17.49 -6.14
N THR A 51 1.29 16.89 -6.78
CA THR A 51 1.71 17.20 -8.14
C THR A 51 1.58 16.05 -9.13
N THR A 52 1.44 14.81 -8.67
CA THR A 52 1.29 13.61 -9.51
C THR A 52 0.86 12.42 -8.64
N ASP A 53 0.18 11.43 -9.22
CA ASP A 53 -0.23 10.22 -8.49
C ASP A 53 0.91 9.19 -8.36
N HIS A 54 2.05 9.39 -9.03
CA HIS A 54 3.23 8.52 -8.93
C HIS A 54 4.28 9.05 -7.94
N PRO A 55 4.78 8.22 -7.00
CA PRO A 55 5.90 8.63 -6.19
C PRO A 55 7.12 8.83 -7.10
N ARG A 56 7.85 9.94 -6.92
CA ARG A 56 9.09 10.17 -7.66
C ARG A 56 10.09 9.08 -7.28
N SER A 57 10.39 8.17 -8.19
CA SER A 57 11.51 7.25 -8.03
C SER A 57 12.76 8.10 -7.76
N PRO A 58 13.48 7.91 -6.64
CA PRO A 58 14.79 8.51 -6.54
C PRO A 58 15.59 7.99 -7.72
N ALA A 59 16.23 8.89 -8.48
CA ALA A 59 17.16 8.50 -9.51
C ALA A 59 18.27 7.70 -8.81
N VAL A 60 18.19 6.37 -8.88
CA VAL A 60 19.36 5.53 -8.60
C VAL A 60 20.29 5.78 -9.78
N GLY A 61 21.12 6.81 -9.66
CA GLY A 61 22.21 7.05 -10.58
C GLY A 61 23.04 5.77 -10.63
N CYS A 62 23.13 5.14 -11.78
CA CYS A 62 24.17 4.17 -12.04
C CYS A 62 25.49 4.96 -12.05
N GLU A 63 26.08 5.19 -10.88
CA GLU A 63 27.42 5.74 -10.76
C GLU A 63 28.39 4.67 -11.27
N ARG A 64 28.68 4.77 -12.57
CA ARG A 64 29.70 3.98 -13.25
C ARG A 64 30.90 4.92 -13.43
N THR A 65 31.81 4.91 -12.46
CA THR A 65 33.20 5.38 -12.61
C THR A 65 34.13 4.24 -12.27
#